data_AF-A0A0H3AQC1-F1
#
_entry.id   AF-A0A0H3AQC1-F1
#
_cell.length_a   1.000
_cell.length_b   1.000
_cell.length_c   1.000
_cell.angle_alpha   90.00
_cell.angle_beta   90.00
_cell.angle_gamma   90.00
#
_symmetry.space_group_name_H-M   'P 1'
#
loop_
_entity.id
_entity.type
_entity.pdbx_description
1 polymer ?
#
loop_
_entity_poly.entity_id
_entity_poly.type
_entity_poly.pdbx_seq_one_letter_code
_entity_poly.pdbx_strand_id
1 'polypeptide(L)'
;MDTQSADGAYRVLARKYRPQNFDDLIGQEPMVRTLRNAFERGRIAQAWMLTGVRGVGKTTTARILARALNYKTDTVDQPTIDLSTPGEHCQAIMEGRHVDVIEMDAASHTGIDDIREIIEQVRYRPVSARYKVYIIDEVHMLSTAAFNGLLKTLEEPPPHVKFIFATTEIRKVPITVLSRCQRFDLRRIESGTLAQHLRRIAEAEKIEVDDASLAMIARAGEGSARDSLSIFDQAIAHGADSVTAEAVRSMLGLADRARIIDLFEMLMRGDVAGALTEFRAQYDVGADPSVVLTDLADFNHLVTRLRFTPDVAEDVSLSEDERVRGREFAQTLSIRALSRTWQMLLKGIAEVDTATRPVQAAEMLLIRLAHAADLPTLDEAIRGLDNGSVSAPRPQPSATPRPNGGSAPQAHGAADAVGSSALAPAAGGPATAMRIVETPPIQVSAPKPSEAAPQPSVPINSLQDIVALADKYRDMQFKILVKNCVRPASIAPGRLEIGLTDDAPKSLPSDIAQHLLNWTGIRWVVTVARDVAGQTIAEAEAERRDNLVTDARADPDVAAILAAFPGAKIIDVRIAVPDKSEDEDIDLDAVAEVPDVLPEDD
;
A
#
# COMPACT_ATOMS: atom_id res chain seq x y z
N MET A 1 -55.52 2.21 -20.06
CA MET A 1 -55.31 1.20 -19.00
C MET A 1 -53.85 0.78 -19.09
N ASP A 2 -52.88 1.62 -18.72
CA ASP A 2 -52.84 2.51 -17.54
C ASP A 2 -53.03 1.76 -16.23
N THR A 3 -52.03 0.94 -15.93
CA THR A 3 -51.63 0.64 -14.56
C THR A 3 -50.27 1.29 -14.35
N GLN A 4 -50.27 2.56 -13.98
CA GLN A 4 -49.11 3.17 -13.34
C GLN A 4 -48.94 2.47 -11.98
N SER A 5 -47.94 1.59 -11.89
CA SER A 5 -47.55 0.94 -10.64
C SER A 5 -46.88 1.96 -9.73
N ALA A 6 -47.67 2.68 -8.94
CA ALA A 6 -47.18 3.57 -7.91
C ALA A 6 -46.72 2.77 -6.68
N ASP A 7 -45.47 2.29 -6.69
CA ASP A 7 -44.77 1.82 -5.50
C ASP A 7 -43.24 1.84 -5.68
N GLY A 8 -42.50 1.95 -4.56
CA GLY A 8 -41.07 1.64 -4.49
C GLY A 8 -40.10 2.83 -4.52
N ALA A 9 -39.75 3.31 -3.32
CA ALA A 9 -38.61 4.15 -2.92
C ALA A 9 -37.52 4.53 -3.96
N TYR A 10 -37.09 5.80 -3.91
CA TYR A 10 -35.98 6.34 -4.72
C TYR A 10 -34.78 5.38 -4.80
N ARG A 11 -34.50 4.91 -6.03
CA ARG A 11 -33.47 3.92 -6.30
C ARG A 11 -32.31 4.57 -7.03
N VAL A 12 -31.27 4.92 -6.25
CA VAL A 12 -29.93 5.35 -6.66
C VAL A 12 -29.55 4.81 -8.05
N LEU A 13 -29.15 5.67 -8.98
CA LEU A 13 -28.84 5.36 -10.38
C LEU A 13 -27.83 4.21 -10.50
N ALA A 14 -26.81 4.18 -9.64
CA ALA A 14 -25.83 3.10 -9.54
C ALA A 14 -26.44 1.69 -9.26
N ARG A 15 -27.69 1.61 -8.77
CA ARG A 15 -28.46 0.36 -8.59
C ARG A 15 -29.56 0.19 -9.66
N LYS A 16 -30.04 1.26 -10.30
CA LYS A 16 -31.02 1.20 -11.39
C LYS A 16 -30.36 0.80 -12.71
N TYR A 17 -29.28 1.47 -13.09
CA TYR A 17 -28.49 1.25 -14.31
C TYR A 17 -27.33 0.27 -14.12
N ARG A 18 -27.40 -0.63 -13.13
CA ARG A 18 -26.40 -1.70 -12.98
C ARG A 18 -26.45 -2.58 -14.25
N PRO A 19 -25.34 -2.76 -14.98
CA PRO A 19 -25.27 -3.61 -16.17
C PRO A 19 -25.95 -4.97 -15.97
N GLN A 20 -26.78 -5.34 -16.93
CA GLN A 20 -27.51 -6.61 -16.92
C GLN A 20 -26.83 -7.64 -17.83
N ASN A 21 -26.34 -7.27 -19.00
CA ASN A 21 -25.68 -8.19 -19.93
C ASN A 21 -24.20 -7.80 -20.13
N PHE A 22 -23.45 -8.57 -20.93
CA PHE A 22 -22.04 -8.26 -21.20
C PHE A 22 -21.83 -7.06 -22.13
N ASP A 23 -22.81 -6.73 -22.98
CA ASP A 23 -22.74 -5.63 -23.92
C ASP A 23 -23.05 -4.27 -23.23
N ASP A 24 -23.66 -4.30 -22.04
CA ASP A 24 -23.82 -3.16 -21.12
C ASP A 24 -22.50 -2.76 -20.40
N LEU A 25 -21.45 -3.59 -20.46
CA LEU A 25 -20.19 -3.39 -19.73
C LEU A 25 -19.23 -2.42 -20.47
N ILE A 26 -19.38 -1.13 -20.20
CA ILE A 26 -18.56 -0.05 -20.78
C ILE A 26 -17.05 -0.21 -20.49
N GLY A 27 -16.21 -0.11 -21.54
CA GLY A 27 -14.74 -0.08 -21.46
C GLY A 27 -14.04 -1.44 -21.28
N GLN A 28 -14.82 -2.54 -21.20
CA GLN A 28 -14.33 -3.90 -20.92
C GLN A 28 -14.43 -4.85 -22.13
N GLU A 29 -14.49 -4.31 -23.34
CA GLU A 29 -14.68 -5.03 -24.60
C GLU A 29 -13.66 -6.18 -24.83
N PRO A 30 -12.36 -6.05 -24.47
CA PRO A 30 -11.40 -7.15 -24.60
C PRO A 30 -11.71 -8.35 -23.69
N MET A 31 -12.22 -8.09 -22.47
CA MET A 31 -12.66 -9.13 -21.55
C MET A 31 -13.91 -9.83 -22.09
N VAL A 32 -14.92 -9.04 -22.52
CA VAL A 32 -16.16 -9.55 -23.11
C VAL A 32 -15.88 -10.44 -24.33
N ARG A 33 -14.99 -10.00 -25.24
CA ARG A 33 -14.56 -10.79 -26.40
C ARG A 33 -13.87 -12.10 -26.01
N THR A 34 -13.04 -12.07 -24.98
CA THR A 34 -12.33 -13.26 -24.48
C THR A 34 -13.30 -14.27 -23.86
N LEU A 35 -14.25 -13.79 -23.05
CA LEU A 35 -15.32 -14.60 -22.49
C LEU A 35 -16.21 -15.20 -23.59
N ARG A 36 -16.64 -14.39 -24.57
CA ARG A 36 -17.47 -14.83 -25.73
C ARG A 36 -16.82 -16.02 -26.45
N ASN A 37 -15.56 -15.89 -26.84
CA ASN A 37 -14.77 -16.96 -27.44
C ASN A 37 -14.62 -18.22 -26.56
N ALA A 38 -14.57 -18.05 -25.23
CA ALA A 38 -14.40 -19.17 -24.30
C ALA A 38 -15.68 -19.99 -24.15
N PHE A 39 -16.84 -19.33 -24.04
CA PHE A 39 -18.15 -19.99 -23.96
C PHE A 39 -18.51 -20.68 -25.28
N GLU A 40 -18.33 -20.02 -26.43
CA GLU A 40 -18.56 -20.60 -27.76
C GLU A 40 -17.75 -21.88 -28.01
N ARG A 41 -16.57 -21.98 -27.40
CA ARG A 41 -15.66 -23.15 -27.50
C ARG A 41 -15.84 -24.17 -26.37
N GLY A 42 -16.79 -23.96 -25.45
CA GLY A 42 -16.98 -24.79 -24.26
C GLY A 42 -15.82 -24.79 -23.26
N ARG A 43 -14.85 -23.87 -23.41
CA ARG A 43 -13.63 -23.79 -22.57
C ARG A 43 -13.87 -22.96 -21.31
N ILE A 44 -14.83 -23.40 -20.51
CA ILE A 44 -15.28 -22.72 -19.29
C ILE A 44 -14.34 -23.04 -18.12
N ALA A 45 -13.54 -22.06 -17.69
CA ALA A 45 -12.63 -22.19 -16.55
C ALA A 45 -13.34 -22.62 -15.25
N GLN A 46 -12.59 -23.15 -14.29
CA GLN A 46 -13.13 -23.53 -12.97
C GLN A 46 -13.18 -22.37 -11.97
N ALA A 47 -12.24 -21.43 -12.09
CA ALA A 47 -12.16 -20.24 -11.27
C ALA A 47 -11.79 -19.00 -12.10
N TRP A 48 -12.36 -17.85 -11.75
CA TRP A 48 -12.01 -16.54 -12.31
C TRP A 48 -11.52 -15.59 -11.23
N MET A 49 -10.61 -14.69 -11.60
CA MET A 49 -10.12 -13.62 -10.74
C MET A 49 -10.36 -12.27 -11.43
N LEU A 50 -11.37 -11.54 -10.97
CA LEU A 50 -11.73 -10.21 -11.45
C LEU A 50 -10.99 -9.17 -10.61
N THR A 51 -10.02 -8.47 -11.19
CA THR A 51 -9.27 -7.42 -10.49
C THR A 51 -9.45 -6.08 -11.18
N GLY A 52 -9.39 -5.00 -10.42
CA GLY A 52 -9.57 -3.64 -10.93
C GLY A 52 -9.98 -2.69 -9.81
N VAL A 53 -10.06 -1.40 -10.13
CA VAL A 53 -10.38 -0.36 -9.13
C VAL A 53 -11.77 -0.57 -8.50
N ARG A 54 -12.04 0.14 -7.41
CA ARG A 54 -13.38 0.17 -6.80
C ARG A 54 -14.40 0.67 -7.83
N GLY A 55 -15.62 0.15 -7.78
CA GLY A 55 -16.75 0.64 -8.59
C GLY A 55 -16.70 0.44 -10.11
N VAL A 56 -15.61 -0.11 -10.67
CA VAL A 56 -15.46 -0.45 -12.11
C VAL A 56 -16.39 -1.57 -12.61
N GLY A 57 -17.06 -2.29 -11.70
CA GLY A 57 -18.06 -3.30 -12.05
C GLY A 57 -17.69 -4.77 -11.80
N LYS A 58 -16.64 -5.07 -11.00
CA LYS A 58 -16.19 -6.44 -10.68
C LYS A 58 -17.33 -7.38 -10.25
N THR A 59 -18.03 -7.05 -9.16
CA THR A 59 -19.15 -7.84 -8.61
C THR A 59 -20.32 -7.95 -9.60
N THR A 60 -20.57 -6.91 -10.39
CA THR A 60 -21.60 -6.95 -11.44
C THR A 60 -21.22 -7.94 -12.53
N THR A 61 -19.97 -7.90 -13.01
CA THR A 61 -19.42 -8.86 -13.97
C THR A 61 -19.48 -10.28 -13.42
N ALA A 62 -19.21 -10.49 -12.12
CA ALA A 62 -19.35 -11.78 -11.47
C ALA A 62 -20.79 -12.32 -11.51
N ARG A 63 -21.80 -11.48 -11.24
CA ARG A 63 -23.22 -11.88 -11.35
C ARG A 63 -23.64 -12.17 -12.79
N ILE A 64 -23.19 -11.36 -13.76
CA ILE A 64 -23.47 -11.59 -15.19
C ILE A 64 -22.82 -12.91 -15.65
N LEU A 65 -21.60 -13.21 -15.21
CA LEU A 65 -20.91 -14.46 -15.48
C LEU A 65 -21.60 -15.66 -14.82
N ALA A 66 -22.03 -15.55 -13.55
CA ALA A 66 -22.83 -16.58 -12.89
C ALA A 66 -24.16 -16.84 -13.64
N ARG A 67 -24.78 -15.78 -14.18
CA ARG A 67 -25.98 -15.87 -15.02
C ARG A 67 -25.71 -16.55 -16.35
N ALA A 68 -24.57 -16.29 -16.98
CA ALA A 68 -24.13 -16.94 -18.22
C ALA A 68 -23.86 -18.44 -18.05
N LEU A 69 -23.29 -18.83 -16.90
CA LEU A 69 -23.06 -20.22 -16.53
C LEU A 69 -24.36 -20.99 -16.29
N ASN A 70 -25.34 -20.33 -15.67
CA ASN A 70 -26.63 -20.91 -15.27
C ASN A 70 -27.80 -20.43 -16.16
N TYR A 71 -27.50 -20.06 -17.40
CA TYR A 71 -28.54 -19.57 -18.31
C TYR A 71 -29.43 -20.73 -18.79
N LYS A 72 -30.74 -20.52 -18.66
CA LYS A 72 -31.77 -21.52 -19.00
C LYS A 72 -33.06 -20.84 -19.43
N THR A 73 -33.59 -21.23 -20.58
CA THR A 73 -34.92 -20.89 -21.12
C THR A 73 -35.58 -22.17 -21.65
N ASP A 74 -36.83 -22.09 -22.12
CA ASP A 74 -37.53 -23.22 -22.76
C ASP A 74 -36.81 -23.76 -24.01
N THR A 75 -35.93 -22.96 -24.62
CA THR A 75 -35.23 -23.29 -25.89
C THR A 75 -33.71 -23.41 -25.74
N VAL A 76 -33.12 -22.87 -24.67
CA VAL A 76 -31.67 -22.85 -24.43
C VAL A 76 -31.38 -23.36 -23.02
N ASP A 77 -30.82 -24.56 -22.91
CA ASP A 77 -30.29 -25.11 -21.66
C ASP A 77 -28.78 -25.41 -21.81
N GLN A 78 -28.00 -24.35 -21.98
CA GLN A 78 -26.54 -24.41 -22.04
C GLN A 78 -25.91 -23.07 -21.61
N PRO A 79 -24.66 -23.08 -21.10
CA PRO A 79 -23.96 -21.85 -20.77
C PRO A 79 -23.79 -20.95 -22.01
N THR A 80 -24.20 -19.70 -21.93
CA THR A 80 -24.16 -18.76 -23.06
C THR A 80 -23.93 -17.32 -22.59
N ILE A 81 -23.32 -16.53 -23.47
CA ILE A 81 -23.08 -15.10 -23.28
C ILE A 81 -24.14 -14.24 -23.97
N ASP A 82 -24.93 -14.82 -24.88
CA ASP A 82 -26.18 -14.21 -25.33
C ASP A 82 -27.23 -14.36 -24.21
N LEU A 83 -27.51 -13.23 -23.56
CA LEU A 83 -28.46 -13.09 -22.46
C LEU A 83 -29.58 -12.11 -22.84
N SER A 84 -29.92 -12.06 -24.14
CA SER A 84 -30.91 -11.15 -24.73
C SER A 84 -32.34 -11.37 -24.21
N THR A 85 -32.66 -12.60 -23.78
CA THR A 85 -33.94 -12.95 -23.17
C THR A 85 -33.80 -13.20 -21.66
N PRO A 86 -34.85 -12.97 -20.85
CA PRO A 86 -34.83 -13.35 -19.43
C PRO A 86 -34.96 -14.88 -19.29
N GLY A 87 -33.94 -15.54 -18.74
CA GLY A 87 -33.99 -16.95 -18.36
C GLY A 87 -34.48 -17.19 -16.93
N GLU A 88 -34.81 -18.44 -16.62
CA GLU A 88 -35.43 -18.89 -15.35
C GLU A 88 -34.67 -18.38 -14.11
N HIS A 89 -33.35 -18.56 -14.07
CA HIS A 89 -32.50 -18.17 -12.94
C HIS A 89 -32.08 -16.69 -12.97
N CYS A 90 -32.35 -15.96 -14.06
CA CYS A 90 -31.67 -14.69 -14.37
C CYS A 90 -31.93 -13.59 -13.34
N GLN A 91 -33.19 -13.37 -12.97
CA GLN A 91 -33.57 -12.32 -12.03
C GLN A 91 -33.00 -12.59 -10.63
N ALA A 92 -33.16 -13.83 -10.13
CA ALA A 92 -32.70 -14.21 -8.80
C ALA A 92 -31.17 -14.10 -8.64
N ILE A 93 -30.39 -14.39 -9.69
CA ILE A 93 -28.93 -14.22 -9.70
C ILE A 93 -28.57 -12.72 -9.65
N MET A 94 -29.18 -11.88 -10.48
CA MET A 94 -28.87 -10.44 -10.49
C MET A 94 -29.24 -9.74 -9.18
N GLU A 95 -30.33 -10.18 -8.55
CA GLU A 95 -30.78 -9.69 -7.23
C GLU A 95 -29.96 -10.24 -6.06
N GLY A 96 -29.15 -11.30 -6.27
CA GLY A 96 -28.30 -11.92 -5.24
C GLY A 96 -29.04 -12.84 -4.27
N ARG A 97 -30.14 -13.47 -4.73
CA ARG A 97 -31.02 -14.34 -3.90
C ARG A 97 -31.16 -15.77 -4.45
N HIS A 98 -30.23 -16.20 -5.30
CA HIS A 98 -30.30 -17.51 -5.95
C HIS A 98 -29.62 -18.59 -5.10
N VAL A 99 -30.30 -19.72 -4.84
CA VAL A 99 -29.80 -20.79 -3.94
C VAL A 99 -28.47 -21.37 -4.41
N ASP A 100 -28.30 -21.57 -5.71
CA ASP A 100 -27.05 -22.11 -6.31
C ASP A 100 -26.01 -21.03 -6.69
N VAL A 101 -26.24 -19.74 -6.41
CA VAL A 101 -25.25 -18.67 -6.63
C VAL A 101 -25.04 -17.90 -5.33
N ILE A 102 -23.99 -18.27 -4.62
CA ILE A 102 -23.69 -17.82 -3.27
C ILE A 102 -22.69 -16.66 -3.38
N GLU A 103 -23.11 -15.48 -2.95
CA GLU A 103 -22.27 -14.28 -2.90
C GLU A 103 -21.85 -14.00 -1.46
N MET A 104 -20.54 -13.98 -1.21
CA MET A 104 -19.94 -13.71 0.09
C MET A 104 -18.99 -12.51 -0.03
N ASP A 105 -19.11 -11.56 0.89
CA ASP A 105 -18.13 -10.48 1.06
C ASP A 105 -17.04 -10.94 2.04
N ALA A 106 -15.80 -11.08 1.54
CA ALA A 106 -14.67 -11.50 2.38
C ALA A 106 -14.25 -10.44 3.41
N ALA A 107 -14.66 -9.16 3.27
CA ALA A 107 -14.43 -8.16 4.31
C ALA A 107 -15.30 -8.42 5.55
N SER A 108 -16.50 -9.00 5.36
CA SER A 108 -17.41 -9.42 6.42
C SER A 108 -17.11 -10.85 6.91
N HIS A 109 -16.65 -11.73 6.03
CA HIS A 109 -16.36 -13.15 6.28
C HIS A 109 -14.88 -13.47 6.00
N THR A 110 -14.00 -13.05 6.92
CA THR A 110 -12.54 -13.18 6.79
C THR A 110 -11.98 -14.53 7.28
N GLY A 111 -12.81 -15.30 8.00
CA GLY A 111 -12.41 -16.45 8.81
C GLY A 111 -12.14 -17.72 8.03
N ILE A 112 -11.39 -18.64 8.64
CA ILE A 112 -11.23 -20.00 8.09
C ILE A 112 -12.53 -20.82 8.23
N ASP A 113 -13.38 -20.51 9.20
CA ASP A 113 -14.61 -21.27 9.45
C ASP A 113 -15.70 -21.00 8.40
N ASP A 114 -15.86 -19.76 7.94
CA ASP A 114 -16.71 -19.41 6.79
C ASP A 114 -16.29 -20.20 5.53
N ILE A 115 -14.98 -20.30 5.29
CA ILE A 115 -14.41 -21.06 4.18
C ILE A 115 -14.59 -22.58 4.37
N ARG A 116 -14.48 -23.11 5.59
CA ARG A 116 -14.74 -24.54 5.86
C ARG A 116 -16.18 -24.90 5.51
N GLU A 117 -17.15 -24.05 5.89
CA GLU A 117 -18.56 -24.26 5.53
C GLU A 117 -18.73 -24.29 4.00
N ILE A 118 -18.12 -23.35 3.27
CA ILE A 118 -18.11 -23.35 1.79
C ILE A 118 -17.53 -24.67 1.25
N ILE A 119 -16.38 -25.14 1.76
CA ILE A 119 -15.72 -26.38 1.29
C ILE A 119 -16.57 -27.63 1.56
N GLU A 120 -17.33 -27.66 2.65
CA GLU A 120 -18.30 -28.72 2.91
C GLU A 120 -19.49 -28.63 1.96
N GLN A 121 -20.06 -27.43 1.77
CA GLN A 121 -21.18 -27.17 0.87
C GLN A 121 -20.86 -27.40 -0.62
N VAL A 122 -19.60 -27.26 -1.03
CA VAL A 122 -19.09 -27.50 -2.41
C VAL A 122 -19.29 -28.95 -2.86
N ARG A 123 -19.30 -29.91 -1.93
CA ARG A 123 -19.42 -31.35 -2.25
C ARG A 123 -20.80 -31.73 -2.80
N TYR A 124 -21.82 -30.95 -2.46
CA TYR A 124 -23.20 -31.20 -2.90
C TYR A 124 -23.46 -30.61 -4.29
N ARG A 125 -24.28 -31.32 -5.07
CA ARG A 125 -24.72 -30.88 -6.40
C ARG A 125 -25.65 -29.65 -6.28
N PRO A 126 -25.81 -28.84 -7.34
CA PRO A 126 -26.78 -27.75 -7.35
C PRO A 126 -28.22 -28.28 -7.19
N VAL A 127 -29.09 -27.45 -6.63
CA VAL A 127 -30.51 -27.76 -6.37
C VAL A 127 -31.37 -27.54 -7.62
N SER A 128 -31.11 -26.45 -8.35
CA SER A 128 -31.97 -25.97 -9.44
C SER A 128 -31.21 -25.59 -10.71
N ALA A 129 -30.01 -25.02 -10.58
CA ALA A 129 -29.21 -24.57 -11.70
C ALA A 129 -28.18 -25.60 -12.19
N ARG A 130 -27.45 -25.28 -13.26
CA ARG A 130 -26.43 -26.15 -13.87
C ARG A 130 -25.13 -26.23 -13.05
N TYR A 131 -24.70 -25.10 -12.51
CA TYR A 131 -23.50 -24.94 -11.69
C TYR A 131 -23.83 -24.29 -10.35
N LYS A 132 -23.13 -24.70 -9.30
CA LYS A 132 -23.08 -24.02 -8.00
C LYS A 132 -21.94 -23.01 -8.05
N VAL A 133 -22.28 -21.73 -8.09
CA VAL A 133 -21.32 -20.63 -8.28
C VAL A 133 -21.06 -19.95 -6.95
N TYR A 134 -19.79 -19.81 -6.56
CA TYR A 134 -19.37 -19.04 -5.40
C TYR A 134 -18.72 -17.75 -5.86
N ILE A 135 -19.37 -16.62 -5.58
CA ILE A 135 -18.82 -15.27 -5.79
C ILE A 135 -18.23 -14.82 -4.45
N ILE A 136 -16.92 -14.53 -4.42
CA ILE A 136 -16.24 -14.02 -3.23
C ILE A 136 -15.67 -12.64 -3.56
N ASP A 137 -16.31 -11.60 -3.05
CA ASP A 137 -15.90 -10.21 -3.25
C ASP A 137 -14.86 -9.77 -2.21
N GLU A 138 -14.04 -8.80 -2.60
CA GLU A 138 -12.84 -8.32 -1.89
C GLU A 138 -11.99 -9.44 -1.26
N VAL A 139 -11.75 -10.53 -2.01
CA VAL A 139 -11.08 -11.76 -1.54
C VAL A 139 -9.71 -11.51 -0.86
N HIS A 140 -9.05 -10.39 -1.14
CA HIS A 140 -7.80 -9.99 -0.48
C HIS A 140 -7.93 -9.76 1.03
N MET A 141 -9.16 -9.67 1.55
CA MET A 141 -9.47 -9.57 2.98
C MET A 141 -9.50 -10.94 3.68
N LEU A 142 -9.51 -12.05 2.94
CA LEU A 142 -9.42 -13.39 3.53
C LEU A 142 -8.09 -13.59 4.27
N SER A 143 -8.16 -14.25 5.43
CA SER A 143 -6.97 -14.69 6.15
C SER A 143 -6.12 -15.70 5.34
N THR A 144 -4.82 -15.75 5.59
CA THR A 144 -3.91 -16.74 4.94
C THR A 144 -4.35 -18.18 5.19
N ALA A 145 -4.96 -18.44 6.34
CA ALA A 145 -5.52 -19.74 6.70
C ALA A 145 -6.75 -20.10 5.85
N ALA A 146 -7.65 -19.13 5.62
CA ALA A 146 -8.79 -19.25 4.72
C ALA A 146 -8.34 -19.53 3.27
N PHE A 147 -7.35 -18.79 2.75
CA PHE A 147 -6.77 -19.07 1.43
C PHE A 147 -6.21 -20.48 1.30
N ASN A 148 -5.43 -20.94 2.29
CA ASN A 148 -4.85 -22.28 2.28
C ASN A 148 -5.93 -23.39 2.32
N GLY A 149 -7.06 -23.15 3.01
CA GLY A 149 -8.22 -24.05 2.99
C GLY A 149 -8.80 -24.23 1.58
N LEU A 150 -8.91 -23.15 0.81
CA LEU A 150 -9.47 -23.19 -0.56
C LEU A 150 -8.56 -23.90 -1.58
N LEU A 151 -7.24 -24.00 -1.36
CA LEU A 151 -6.29 -24.47 -2.37
C LEU A 151 -6.64 -25.85 -2.94
N LYS A 152 -6.93 -26.84 -2.08
CA LYS A 152 -7.29 -28.19 -2.54
C LYS A 152 -8.57 -28.18 -3.40
N THR A 153 -9.54 -27.35 -3.02
CA THR A 153 -10.80 -27.19 -3.74
C THR A 153 -10.65 -26.42 -5.05
N LEU A 154 -9.63 -25.58 -5.18
CA LEU A 154 -9.28 -24.87 -6.42
C LEU A 154 -8.38 -25.70 -7.35
N GLU A 155 -7.65 -26.67 -6.82
CA GLU A 155 -6.89 -27.67 -7.59
C GLU A 155 -7.82 -28.68 -8.25
N GLU A 156 -8.69 -29.30 -7.45
CA GLU A 156 -9.60 -30.37 -7.88
C GLU A 156 -11.07 -30.01 -7.58
N PRO A 157 -11.62 -28.93 -8.18
CA PRO A 157 -13.01 -28.56 -7.96
C PRO A 157 -13.96 -29.62 -8.56
N PRO A 158 -15.08 -29.94 -7.88
CA PRO A 158 -16.14 -30.74 -8.49
C PRO A 158 -16.63 -30.09 -9.81
N PRO A 159 -16.98 -30.88 -10.85
CA PRO A 159 -17.27 -30.33 -12.19
C PRO A 159 -18.50 -29.42 -12.23
N HIS A 160 -19.40 -29.52 -11.23
CA HIS A 160 -20.56 -28.66 -11.05
C HIS A 160 -20.28 -27.38 -10.26
N VAL A 161 -19.06 -27.14 -9.78
CA VAL A 161 -18.70 -25.96 -8.98
C VAL A 161 -17.86 -24.98 -9.78
N LYS A 162 -18.11 -23.69 -9.58
CA LYS A 162 -17.41 -22.57 -10.21
C LYS A 162 -17.12 -21.47 -9.18
N PHE A 163 -15.90 -20.93 -9.20
CA PHE A 163 -15.49 -19.83 -8.32
C PHE A 163 -15.30 -18.53 -9.09
N ILE A 164 -15.80 -17.41 -8.57
CA ILE A 164 -15.55 -16.08 -9.11
C ILE A 164 -15.06 -15.20 -7.98
N PHE A 165 -13.75 -14.93 -7.97
CA PHE A 165 -13.13 -14.01 -7.03
C PHE A 165 -13.15 -12.59 -7.58
N ALA A 166 -13.41 -11.61 -6.72
CA ALA A 166 -13.23 -10.20 -7.04
C ALA A 166 -12.29 -9.54 -6.02
N THR A 167 -11.45 -8.61 -6.48
CA THR A 167 -10.52 -7.87 -5.62
C THR A 167 -10.16 -6.49 -6.15
N THR A 168 -9.98 -5.52 -5.25
CA THR A 168 -9.24 -4.28 -5.52
C THR A 168 -7.72 -4.45 -5.45
N GLU A 169 -7.22 -5.36 -4.61
CA GLU A 169 -5.78 -5.51 -4.32
C GLU A 169 -5.23 -6.88 -4.72
N ILE A 170 -4.97 -7.08 -6.02
CA ILE A 170 -4.44 -8.34 -6.56
C ILE A 170 -3.11 -8.79 -5.93
N ARG A 171 -2.28 -7.84 -5.44
CA ARG A 171 -0.96 -8.13 -4.85
C ARG A 171 -1.04 -8.79 -3.46
N LYS A 172 -2.17 -8.66 -2.77
CA LYS A 172 -2.44 -9.31 -1.47
C LYS A 172 -2.92 -10.76 -1.63
N VAL A 173 -3.35 -11.15 -2.84
CA VAL A 173 -3.83 -12.52 -3.11
C VAL A 173 -2.64 -13.45 -3.37
N PRO A 174 -2.54 -14.62 -2.70
CA PRO A 174 -1.43 -15.55 -2.91
C PRO A 174 -1.30 -16.02 -4.37
N ILE A 175 -0.06 -16.07 -4.88
CA ILE A 175 0.24 -16.53 -6.25
C ILE A 175 -0.30 -17.95 -6.52
N THR A 176 -0.36 -18.79 -5.49
CA THR A 176 -0.95 -20.14 -5.54
C THR A 176 -2.43 -20.15 -5.90
N VAL A 177 -3.19 -19.11 -5.53
CA VAL A 177 -4.60 -18.94 -5.95
C VAL A 177 -4.65 -18.36 -7.37
N LEU A 178 -3.79 -17.38 -7.66
CA LEU A 178 -3.75 -16.70 -8.96
C LEU A 178 -3.41 -17.64 -10.11
N SER A 179 -2.48 -18.59 -9.93
CA SER A 179 -2.12 -19.56 -10.97
C SER A 179 -3.24 -20.55 -11.32
N ARG A 180 -4.28 -20.65 -10.48
CA ARG A 180 -5.43 -21.56 -10.64
C ARG A 180 -6.69 -20.83 -11.14
N CYS A 181 -6.61 -19.52 -11.37
CA CYS A 181 -7.73 -18.69 -11.80
C CYS A 181 -7.48 -18.09 -13.19
N GLN A 182 -8.52 -18.04 -14.04
CA GLN A 182 -8.48 -17.19 -15.22
C GLN A 182 -8.64 -15.73 -14.78
N ARG A 183 -7.54 -14.96 -14.83
CA ARG A 183 -7.48 -13.56 -14.42
C ARG A 183 -8.03 -12.63 -15.50
N PHE A 184 -8.85 -11.67 -15.10
CA PHE A 184 -9.32 -10.55 -15.92
C PHE A 184 -9.11 -9.23 -15.18
N ASP A 185 -8.43 -8.30 -15.87
CA ASP A 185 -8.11 -6.97 -15.36
C ASP A 185 -9.12 -5.97 -15.92
N LEU A 186 -10.10 -5.57 -15.09
CA LEU A 186 -11.08 -4.55 -15.43
C LEU A 186 -10.38 -3.18 -15.38
N ARG A 187 -10.28 -2.54 -16.54
CA ARG A 187 -9.57 -1.28 -16.73
C ARG A 187 -10.42 -0.11 -16.23
N ARG A 188 -9.78 0.97 -15.75
CA ARG A 188 -10.49 2.25 -15.52
C ARG A 188 -11.19 2.68 -16.82
N ILE A 189 -12.42 3.16 -16.70
CA ILE A 189 -13.21 3.63 -17.83
C ILE A 189 -12.68 5.02 -18.22
N GLU A 190 -12.51 5.27 -19.51
CA GLU A 190 -12.09 6.57 -20.02
C GLU A 190 -13.15 7.65 -19.74
N SER A 191 -12.73 8.84 -19.30
CA SER A 191 -13.63 9.95 -18.94
C SER A 191 -14.62 10.32 -20.05
N GLY A 192 -14.19 10.29 -21.33
CA GLY A 192 -15.09 10.53 -22.47
C GLY A 192 -16.17 9.47 -22.64
N THR A 193 -15.81 8.19 -22.52
CA THR A 193 -16.76 7.06 -22.54
C THR A 193 -17.73 7.13 -21.35
N LEU A 194 -17.23 7.54 -20.18
CA LEU A 194 -18.02 7.67 -18.96
C LEU A 194 -18.99 8.85 -19.02
N ALA A 195 -18.59 10.00 -19.55
CA ALA A 195 -19.47 11.14 -19.81
C ALA A 195 -20.58 10.78 -20.83
N GLN A 196 -20.27 10.03 -21.89
CA GLN A 196 -21.27 9.52 -22.83
C GLN A 196 -22.24 8.50 -22.19
N HIS A 197 -21.78 7.72 -21.21
CA HIS A 197 -22.66 6.83 -20.45
C HIS A 197 -23.60 7.62 -19.53
N LEU A 198 -23.09 8.63 -18.82
CA LEU A 198 -23.90 9.53 -18.00
C LEU A 198 -24.92 10.31 -18.85
N ARG A 199 -24.56 10.79 -20.05
CA ARG A 199 -25.50 11.45 -20.97
C ARG A 199 -26.70 10.56 -21.33
N ARG A 200 -26.44 9.30 -21.73
CA ARG A 200 -27.50 8.32 -22.04
C ARG A 200 -28.43 8.05 -20.85
N ILE A 201 -27.92 8.16 -19.62
CA ILE A 201 -28.71 8.01 -18.39
C ILE A 201 -29.52 9.28 -18.11
N ALA A 202 -28.94 10.47 -18.28
CA ALA A 202 -29.65 11.74 -18.17
C ALA A 202 -30.83 11.83 -19.16
N GLU A 203 -30.62 11.44 -20.42
CA GLU A 203 -31.65 11.34 -21.46
C GLU A 203 -32.76 10.35 -21.07
N ALA A 204 -32.41 9.20 -20.48
CA ALA A 204 -33.37 8.18 -20.05
C ALA A 204 -34.20 8.60 -18.82
N GLU A 205 -33.62 9.35 -17.90
CA GLU A 205 -34.32 9.93 -16.73
C GLU A 205 -35.00 11.28 -17.03
N LYS A 206 -34.76 11.85 -18.22
CA LYS A 206 -35.24 13.17 -18.68
C LYS A 206 -34.72 14.34 -17.84
N ILE A 207 -33.44 14.31 -17.51
CA ILE A 207 -32.76 15.34 -16.72
C ILE A 207 -31.95 16.23 -17.66
N GLU A 208 -32.12 17.55 -17.57
CA GLU A 208 -31.31 18.49 -18.32
C GLU A 208 -29.92 18.63 -17.67
N VAL A 209 -28.87 18.34 -18.43
CA VAL A 209 -27.48 18.43 -17.96
C VAL A 209 -26.58 18.93 -19.08
N ASP A 210 -25.64 19.81 -18.75
CA ASP A 210 -24.66 20.33 -19.70
C ASP A 210 -23.42 19.41 -19.85
N ASP A 211 -22.74 19.53 -20.99
CA ASP A 211 -21.58 18.69 -21.31
C ASP A 211 -20.38 18.90 -20.38
N ALA A 212 -20.21 20.11 -19.82
CA ALA A 212 -19.14 20.38 -18.87
C ALA A 212 -19.42 19.74 -17.50
N SER A 213 -20.68 19.76 -17.04
CA SER A 213 -21.15 19.00 -15.87
C SER A 213 -20.84 17.51 -16.01
N LEU A 214 -21.18 16.90 -17.14
CA LEU A 214 -20.90 15.48 -17.38
C LEU A 214 -19.39 15.17 -17.39
N ALA A 215 -18.57 16.04 -17.99
CA ALA A 215 -17.11 15.91 -17.99
C ALA A 215 -16.52 16.04 -16.57
N MET A 216 -16.99 17.00 -15.77
CA MET A 216 -16.54 17.19 -14.38
C MET A 216 -16.90 15.99 -13.50
N ILE A 217 -18.13 15.45 -13.61
CA ILE A 217 -18.56 14.26 -12.88
C ILE A 217 -17.75 13.01 -13.30
N ALA A 218 -17.55 12.81 -14.61
CA ALA A 218 -16.77 11.69 -15.13
C ALA A 218 -15.29 11.74 -14.70
N ARG A 219 -14.72 12.93 -14.54
CA ARG A 219 -13.37 13.14 -13.99
C ARG A 219 -13.33 12.86 -12.49
N ALA A 220 -14.28 13.38 -11.71
CA ALA A 220 -14.37 13.17 -10.26
C ALA A 220 -14.59 11.69 -9.87
N GLY A 221 -15.24 10.89 -10.72
CA GLY A 221 -15.36 9.45 -10.52
C GLY A 221 -14.12 8.62 -10.90
N GLU A 222 -13.03 9.23 -11.37
CA GLU A 222 -11.76 8.58 -11.76
C GLU A 222 -11.86 7.30 -12.62
N GLY A 223 -12.86 7.21 -13.51
CA GLY A 223 -13.07 5.99 -14.31
C GLY A 223 -13.75 4.83 -13.58
N SER A 224 -14.34 5.08 -12.40
CA SER A 224 -15.30 4.22 -11.71
C SER A 224 -16.73 4.58 -12.14
N ALA A 225 -17.44 3.61 -12.73
CA ALA A 225 -18.84 3.81 -13.12
C ALA A 225 -19.75 4.03 -11.89
N ARG A 226 -19.55 3.24 -10.82
CA ARG A 226 -20.38 3.35 -9.60
C ARG A 226 -20.23 4.72 -8.93
N ASP A 227 -19.00 5.21 -8.82
CA ASP A 227 -18.74 6.44 -8.07
C ASP A 227 -19.18 7.66 -8.91
N SER A 228 -18.96 7.64 -10.23
CA SER A 228 -19.52 8.65 -11.16
C SER A 228 -21.05 8.72 -11.12
N LEU A 229 -21.74 7.57 -11.10
CA LEU A 229 -23.20 7.53 -10.96
C LEU A 229 -23.66 8.04 -9.59
N SER A 230 -22.90 7.77 -8.52
CA SER A 230 -23.21 8.26 -7.18
C SER A 230 -23.04 9.77 -7.05
N ILE A 231 -22.03 10.34 -7.74
CA ILE A 231 -21.83 11.78 -7.85
C ILE A 231 -22.94 12.41 -8.72
N PHE A 232 -23.37 11.74 -9.80
CA PHE A 232 -24.49 12.21 -10.61
C PHE A 232 -25.83 12.20 -9.85
N ASP A 233 -26.12 11.13 -9.10
CA ASP A 233 -27.25 11.08 -8.15
C ASP A 233 -27.25 12.29 -7.19
N GLN A 234 -26.08 12.63 -6.62
CA GLN A 234 -25.92 13.80 -5.74
C GLN A 234 -26.14 15.13 -6.48
N ALA A 235 -25.62 15.26 -7.71
CA ALA A 235 -25.79 16.46 -8.52
C ALA A 235 -27.26 16.72 -8.86
N ILE A 236 -28.03 15.66 -9.14
CA ILE A 236 -29.48 15.71 -9.37
C ILE A 236 -30.22 16.10 -8.09
N ALA A 237 -29.85 15.49 -6.95
CA ALA A 237 -30.46 15.83 -5.66
C ALA A 237 -30.20 17.28 -5.22
N HIS A 238 -29.12 17.91 -5.71
CA HIS A 238 -28.78 19.30 -5.46
C HIS A 238 -29.42 20.26 -6.50
N GLY A 239 -29.39 19.90 -7.78
CA GLY A 239 -29.96 20.66 -8.90
C GLY A 239 -31.33 20.13 -9.31
N ALA A 240 -32.37 20.56 -8.58
CA ALA A 240 -33.79 20.13 -8.67
C ALA A 240 -34.20 19.35 -9.94
N ASP A 241 -34.25 20.01 -11.10
CA ASP A 241 -34.59 19.41 -12.40
C ASP A 241 -33.47 19.58 -13.46
N SER A 242 -32.41 20.33 -13.14
CA SER A 242 -31.30 20.62 -14.06
C SER A 242 -29.95 20.63 -13.34
N VAL A 243 -28.99 19.92 -13.93
CA VAL A 243 -27.62 19.78 -13.43
C VAL A 243 -26.72 20.73 -14.22
N THR A 244 -26.38 21.87 -13.60
CA THR A 244 -25.57 22.92 -14.21
C THR A 244 -24.11 22.87 -13.76
N ALA A 245 -23.20 23.33 -14.62
CA ALA A 245 -21.77 23.35 -14.35
C ALA A 245 -21.40 24.08 -13.05
N GLU A 246 -22.13 25.14 -12.69
CA GLU A 246 -21.93 25.88 -11.44
C GLU A 246 -22.39 25.08 -10.21
N ALA A 247 -23.55 24.41 -10.28
CA ALA A 247 -24.04 23.54 -9.21
C ALA A 247 -23.11 22.33 -8.99
N VAL A 248 -22.66 21.70 -10.07
CA VAL A 248 -21.67 20.60 -10.01
C VAL A 248 -20.34 21.07 -9.44
N ARG A 249 -19.88 22.28 -9.80
CA ARG A 249 -18.65 22.86 -9.22
C ARG A 249 -18.81 23.15 -7.73
N SER A 250 -19.93 23.71 -7.29
CA SER A 250 -20.18 23.96 -5.87
C SER A 250 -20.25 22.65 -5.08
N MET A 251 -20.98 21.65 -5.58
CA MET A 251 -21.11 20.33 -4.96
C MET A 251 -19.76 19.59 -4.84
N LEU A 252 -18.92 19.66 -5.87
CA LEU A 252 -17.61 19.02 -5.90
C LEU A 252 -16.48 19.88 -5.29
N GLY A 253 -16.77 21.06 -4.73
CA GLY A 253 -15.75 21.99 -4.21
C GLY A 253 -14.89 22.66 -5.30
N LEU A 254 -15.15 22.40 -6.59
CA LEU A 254 -14.37 22.94 -7.71
C LEU A 254 -14.48 24.48 -7.84
N ALA A 255 -15.42 25.12 -7.15
CA ALA A 255 -15.46 26.58 -7.03
C ALA A 255 -14.21 27.14 -6.33
N ASP A 256 -13.58 26.36 -5.44
CA ASP A 256 -12.31 26.75 -4.83
C ASP A 256 -11.13 26.71 -5.83
N ARG A 257 -11.27 26.13 -7.04
CA ARG A 257 -10.14 26.05 -8.00
C ARG A 257 -9.59 27.41 -8.42
N ALA A 258 -10.43 28.43 -8.61
CA ALA A 258 -9.93 29.78 -8.88
C ALA A 258 -9.07 30.30 -7.71
N ARG A 259 -9.51 30.04 -6.47
CA ARG A 259 -8.81 30.38 -5.23
C ARG A 259 -7.53 29.58 -5.03
N ILE A 260 -7.48 28.32 -5.48
CA ILE A 260 -6.26 27.49 -5.53
C ILE A 260 -5.26 28.08 -6.52
N ILE A 261 -5.70 28.57 -7.69
CA ILE A 261 -4.83 29.24 -8.66
C ILE A 261 -4.30 30.57 -8.09
N ASP A 262 -5.13 31.34 -7.38
CA ASP A 262 -4.72 32.57 -6.70
C ASP A 262 -3.71 32.29 -5.58
N LEU A 263 -3.96 31.27 -4.75
CA LEU A 263 -3.05 30.80 -3.70
C LEU A 263 -1.73 30.30 -4.30
N PHE A 264 -1.77 29.55 -5.40
CA PHE A 264 -0.58 29.13 -6.14
C PHE A 264 0.22 30.33 -6.66
N GLU A 265 -0.45 31.35 -7.20
CA GLU A 265 0.19 32.57 -7.67
C GLU A 265 0.88 33.34 -6.52
N MET A 266 0.21 33.50 -5.38
CA MET A 266 0.79 34.13 -4.18
C MET A 266 2.04 33.37 -3.71
N LEU A 267 1.97 32.04 -3.64
CA LEU A 267 3.12 31.18 -3.28
C LEU A 267 4.28 31.32 -4.26
N MET A 268 4.02 31.32 -5.57
CA MET A 268 5.07 31.43 -6.60
C MET A 268 5.66 32.85 -6.69
N ARG A 269 4.94 33.87 -6.22
CA ARG A 269 5.44 35.26 -6.05
C ARG A 269 6.17 35.51 -4.72
N GLY A 270 6.23 34.53 -3.82
CA GLY A 270 6.82 34.68 -2.48
C GLY A 270 5.94 35.44 -1.47
N ASP A 271 4.66 35.72 -1.78
CA ASP A 271 3.75 36.43 -0.89
C ASP A 271 3.18 35.50 0.20
N VAL A 272 3.99 35.29 1.25
CA VAL A 272 3.61 34.52 2.45
C VAL A 272 2.34 35.09 3.11
N ALA A 273 2.18 36.42 3.15
CA ALA A 273 1.10 37.07 3.89
C ALA A 273 -0.24 36.92 3.16
N GLY A 274 -0.24 37.13 1.84
CA GLY A 274 -1.38 36.84 0.97
C GLY A 274 -1.75 35.36 1.03
N ALA A 275 -0.79 34.46 0.81
CA ALA A 275 -1.04 33.01 0.79
C ALA A 275 -1.63 32.48 2.11
N LEU A 276 -1.13 32.92 3.27
CA LEU A 276 -1.69 32.53 4.57
C LEU A 276 -3.10 33.11 4.79
N THR A 277 -3.36 34.34 4.33
CA THR A 277 -4.69 34.97 4.46
C THR A 277 -5.72 34.26 3.59
N GLU A 278 -5.36 33.91 2.35
CA GLU A 278 -6.23 33.20 1.42
C GLU A 278 -6.51 31.77 1.89
N PHE A 279 -5.48 31.03 2.33
CA PHE A 279 -5.65 29.72 2.95
C PHE A 279 -6.58 29.76 4.17
N ARG A 280 -6.43 30.78 5.03
CA ARG A 280 -7.32 30.99 6.19
C ARG A 280 -8.76 31.19 5.75
N ALA A 281 -8.98 32.01 4.72
CA ALA A 281 -10.31 32.28 4.16
C ALA A 281 -10.92 31.09 3.39
N GLN A 282 -10.14 30.08 3.00
CA GLN A 282 -10.67 28.79 2.51
C GLN A 282 -11.09 27.91 3.70
N TYR A 283 -10.22 27.79 4.71
CA TYR A 283 -10.48 27.02 5.92
C TYR A 283 -11.70 27.53 6.71
N ASP A 284 -11.87 28.85 6.85
CA ASP A 284 -12.98 29.46 7.58
C ASP A 284 -14.34 29.24 6.88
N VAL A 285 -14.35 28.89 5.59
CA VAL A 285 -15.55 28.47 4.82
C VAL A 285 -15.79 26.95 4.90
N GLY A 286 -14.85 26.19 5.50
CA GLY A 286 -14.96 24.76 5.75
C GLY A 286 -14.09 23.87 4.85
N ALA A 287 -13.17 24.45 4.06
CA ALA A 287 -12.26 23.66 3.23
C ALA A 287 -11.27 22.84 4.08
N ASP A 288 -11.08 21.57 3.73
CA ASP A 288 -10.12 20.70 4.41
C ASP A 288 -8.66 21.04 4.00
N PRO A 289 -7.73 21.20 4.95
CA PRO A 289 -6.33 21.52 4.65
C PRO A 289 -5.63 20.56 3.69
N SER A 290 -5.88 19.25 3.79
CA SER A 290 -5.24 18.25 2.92
C SER A 290 -5.82 18.28 1.51
N VAL A 291 -7.13 18.55 1.37
CA VAL A 291 -7.77 18.76 0.06
C VAL A 291 -7.18 19.99 -0.64
N VAL A 292 -7.10 21.14 0.04
CA VAL A 292 -6.53 22.39 -0.51
C VAL A 292 -5.08 22.18 -0.98
N LEU A 293 -4.26 21.46 -0.20
CA LEU A 293 -2.88 21.16 -0.58
C LEU A 293 -2.78 20.14 -1.74
N THR A 294 -3.74 19.23 -1.85
CA THR A 294 -3.84 18.27 -2.96
C THR A 294 -4.24 18.98 -4.25
N ASP A 295 -5.22 19.88 -4.24
CA ASP A 295 -5.59 20.69 -5.39
C ASP A 295 -4.44 21.62 -5.84
N LEU A 296 -3.67 22.20 -4.91
CA LEU A 296 -2.43 22.93 -5.22
C LEU A 296 -1.39 22.04 -5.92
N ALA A 297 -1.26 20.79 -5.50
CA ALA A 297 -0.36 19.82 -6.14
C ALA A 297 -0.84 19.48 -7.55
N ASP A 298 -2.12 19.17 -7.72
CA ASP A 298 -2.75 18.88 -9.01
C ASP A 298 -2.62 20.05 -9.99
N PHE A 299 -2.78 21.29 -9.53
CA PHE A 299 -2.57 22.47 -10.36
C PHE A 299 -1.09 22.62 -10.76
N ASN A 300 -0.15 22.45 -9.83
CA ASN A 300 1.28 22.45 -10.15
C ASN A 300 1.65 21.33 -11.15
N HIS A 301 1.01 20.16 -11.06
CA HIS A 301 1.17 19.07 -12.03
C HIS A 301 0.61 19.45 -13.40
N LEU A 302 -0.57 20.07 -13.47
CA LEU A 302 -1.17 20.57 -14.71
C LEU A 302 -0.25 21.61 -15.39
N VAL A 303 0.21 22.62 -14.65
CA VAL A 303 1.16 23.64 -15.15
C VAL A 303 2.44 22.97 -15.70
N THR A 304 2.96 21.97 -14.99
CA THR A 304 4.13 21.20 -15.44
C THR A 304 3.83 20.43 -16.73
N ARG A 305 2.66 19.79 -16.87
CA ARG A 305 2.25 19.07 -18.09
C ARG A 305 2.08 20.02 -19.29
N LEU A 306 1.42 21.16 -19.09
CA LEU A 306 1.18 22.17 -20.15
C LEU A 306 2.49 22.66 -20.80
N ARG A 307 3.61 22.63 -20.07
CA ARG A 307 4.94 22.98 -20.59
C ARG A 307 5.51 21.94 -21.58
N PHE A 308 5.20 20.66 -21.41
CA PHE A 308 5.74 19.56 -22.22
C PHE A 308 4.75 18.99 -23.24
N THR A 309 3.45 19.19 -23.02
CA THR A 309 2.39 18.71 -23.90
C THR A 309 1.33 19.82 -24.01
N PRO A 310 1.52 20.78 -24.94
CA PRO A 310 0.61 21.92 -25.12
C PRO A 310 -0.83 21.49 -25.44
N ASP A 311 -1.00 20.36 -26.10
CA ASP A 311 -2.29 19.75 -26.48
C ASP A 311 -3.20 19.46 -25.26
N VAL A 312 -2.63 19.32 -24.07
CA VAL A 312 -3.40 19.21 -22.81
C VAL A 312 -4.25 20.45 -22.56
N ALA A 313 -3.88 21.61 -23.14
CA ALA A 313 -4.64 22.84 -23.05
C ALA A 313 -5.88 22.91 -23.97
N GLU A 314 -6.15 21.85 -24.74
CA GLU A 314 -7.38 21.68 -25.53
C GLU A 314 -8.35 20.66 -24.89
N ASP A 315 -8.00 20.10 -23.73
CA ASP A 315 -8.87 19.22 -22.94
C ASP A 315 -10.11 19.99 -22.45
N VAL A 316 -11.28 19.57 -22.94
CA VAL A 316 -12.61 20.16 -22.64
C VAL A 316 -12.96 20.08 -21.15
N SER A 317 -12.26 19.26 -20.37
CA SER A 317 -12.44 19.14 -18.91
C SER A 317 -11.68 20.17 -18.08
N LEU A 318 -10.88 21.06 -18.69
CA LEU A 318 -10.23 22.19 -18.03
C LEU A 318 -11.15 23.41 -17.97
N SER A 319 -11.11 24.14 -16.86
CA SER A 319 -11.69 25.48 -16.79
C SER A 319 -10.89 26.48 -17.65
N GLU A 320 -11.53 27.57 -18.07
CA GLU A 320 -10.83 28.64 -18.80
C GLU A 320 -9.68 29.25 -17.98
N ASP A 321 -9.82 29.37 -16.65
CA ASP A 321 -8.75 29.86 -15.78
C ASP A 321 -7.56 28.89 -15.72
N GLU A 322 -7.80 27.58 -15.56
CA GLU A 322 -6.76 26.55 -15.65
C GLU A 322 -6.06 26.59 -17.02
N ARG A 323 -6.82 26.82 -18.10
CA ARG A 323 -6.32 26.85 -19.48
C ARG A 323 -5.49 28.09 -19.79
N VAL A 324 -5.90 29.26 -19.31
CA VAL A 324 -5.24 30.55 -19.57
C VAL A 324 -4.09 30.77 -18.59
N ARG A 325 -4.37 30.81 -17.27
CA ARG A 325 -3.35 31.06 -16.24
C ARG A 325 -2.36 29.89 -16.15
N GLY A 326 -2.82 28.65 -16.35
CA GLY A 326 -1.93 27.49 -16.39
C GLY A 326 -0.91 27.54 -17.53
N ARG A 327 -1.26 28.06 -18.71
CA ARG A 327 -0.30 28.32 -19.80
C ARG A 327 0.68 29.43 -19.44
N GLU A 328 0.19 30.52 -18.83
CA GLU A 328 1.03 31.64 -18.39
C GLU A 328 2.08 31.18 -17.37
N PHE A 329 1.68 30.42 -16.36
CA PHE A 329 2.60 29.83 -15.38
C PHE A 329 3.55 28.80 -16.01
N ALA A 330 3.09 28.01 -16.99
CA ALA A 330 3.94 27.04 -17.69
C ALA A 330 5.07 27.71 -18.48
N GLN A 331 4.86 28.94 -18.96
CA GLN A 331 5.85 29.76 -19.67
C GLN A 331 6.75 30.56 -18.73
N THR A 332 6.20 31.17 -17.67
CA THR A 332 6.91 32.10 -16.78
C THR A 332 7.73 31.39 -15.70
N LEU A 333 7.22 30.33 -15.09
CA LEU A 333 7.92 29.61 -14.00
C LEU A 333 9.04 28.73 -14.56
N SER A 334 9.98 28.33 -13.69
CA SER A 334 11.02 27.37 -14.07
C SER A 334 10.63 25.93 -13.72
N ILE A 335 11.07 24.95 -14.52
CA ILE A 335 10.88 23.51 -14.23
C ILE A 335 11.46 23.15 -12.86
N ARG A 336 12.56 23.80 -12.45
CA ARG A 336 13.19 23.62 -11.13
C ARG A 336 12.25 24.06 -10.00
N ALA A 337 11.58 25.21 -10.15
CA ALA A 337 10.60 25.70 -9.19
C ALA A 337 9.38 24.78 -9.11
N LEU A 338 8.78 24.40 -10.24
CA LEU A 338 7.63 23.48 -10.30
C LEU A 338 7.94 22.10 -9.70
N SER A 339 9.12 21.55 -9.96
CA SER A 339 9.56 20.25 -9.43
C SER A 339 9.83 20.30 -7.92
N ARG A 340 10.46 21.38 -7.42
CA ARG A 340 10.67 21.61 -5.97
C ARG A 340 9.33 21.79 -5.25
N THR A 341 8.43 22.58 -5.80
CA THR A 341 7.06 22.81 -5.30
C THR A 341 6.29 21.49 -5.21
N TRP A 342 6.33 20.67 -6.26
CA TRP A 342 5.74 19.32 -6.28
C TRP A 342 6.27 18.42 -5.15
N GLN A 343 7.60 18.31 -5.01
CA GLN A 343 8.20 17.47 -3.96
C GLN A 343 7.83 17.95 -2.55
N MET A 344 7.79 19.26 -2.33
CA MET A 344 7.42 19.87 -1.06
C MET A 344 5.94 19.66 -0.75
N LEU A 345 5.04 19.80 -1.73
CA LEU A 345 3.61 19.51 -1.58
C LEU A 345 3.38 18.03 -1.26
N LEU A 346 3.92 17.09 -2.04
CA LEU A 346 3.75 15.64 -1.79
C LEU A 346 4.20 15.21 -0.39
N LYS A 347 5.35 15.72 0.08
CA LYS A 347 5.82 15.44 1.45
C LYS A 347 4.95 16.15 2.48
N GLY A 348 4.57 17.39 2.20
CA GLY A 348 3.79 18.23 3.08
C GLY A 348 2.36 17.74 3.33
N ILE A 349 1.68 17.18 2.32
CA ILE A 349 0.35 16.57 2.46
C ILE A 349 0.41 15.42 3.47
N ALA A 350 1.40 14.51 3.35
CA ALA A 350 1.58 13.42 4.31
C ALA A 350 1.97 13.91 5.73
N GLU A 351 2.69 15.04 5.84
CA GLU A 351 2.96 15.71 7.13
C GLU A 351 1.67 16.31 7.73
N VAL A 352 0.71 16.77 6.92
CA VAL A 352 -0.58 17.35 7.35
C VAL A 352 -1.58 16.26 7.75
N ASP A 353 -1.71 15.19 6.96
CA ASP A 353 -2.61 14.04 7.24
C ASP A 353 -2.29 13.35 8.56
N THR A 354 -1.01 13.36 8.97
CA THR A 354 -0.53 12.74 10.21
C THR A 354 -0.42 13.73 11.38
N ALA A 355 -0.65 15.03 11.16
CA ALA A 355 -0.51 16.04 12.20
C ALA A 355 -1.72 16.07 13.16
N THR A 356 -1.44 16.26 14.45
CA THR A 356 -2.48 16.52 15.46
C THR A 356 -3.19 17.87 15.26
N ARG A 357 -2.63 18.77 14.44
CA ARG A 357 -3.18 20.08 14.09
C ARG A 357 -2.95 20.39 12.60
N PRO A 358 -3.77 19.81 11.68
CA PRO A 358 -3.57 19.90 10.22
C PRO A 358 -3.38 21.33 9.71
N VAL A 359 -4.23 22.28 10.16
CA VAL A 359 -4.15 23.70 9.78
C VAL A 359 -2.77 24.31 10.03
N GLN A 360 -2.15 24.03 11.17
CA GLN A 360 -0.83 24.60 11.50
C GLN A 360 0.30 23.95 10.70
N ALA A 361 0.18 22.65 10.39
CA ALA A 361 1.10 21.97 9.51
C ALA A 361 1.01 22.50 8.06
N ALA A 362 -0.21 22.82 7.60
CA ALA A 362 -0.46 23.45 6.30
C ALA A 362 0.07 24.90 6.23
N GLU A 363 -0.21 25.75 7.24
CA GLU A 363 0.38 27.10 7.35
C GLU A 363 1.93 27.04 7.25
N MET A 364 2.56 26.11 7.99
CA MET A 364 4.01 25.88 7.92
C MET A 364 4.52 25.32 6.59
N LEU A 365 3.69 24.59 5.84
CA LEU A 365 4.02 24.15 4.49
C LEU A 365 3.98 25.31 3.48
N LEU A 366 2.94 26.15 3.54
CA LEU A 366 2.78 27.33 2.68
C LEU A 366 3.94 28.32 2.89
N ILE A 367 4.34 28.58 4.14
CA ILE A 367 5.52 29.39 4.48
C ILE A 367 6.80 28.78 3.84
N ARG A 368 6.99 27.47 3.96
CA ARG A 368 8.14 26.77 3.33
C ARG A 368 8.13 26.91 1.81
N LEU A 369 6.97 26.76 1.17
CA LEU A 369 6.81 26.86 -0.30
C LEU A 369 7.12 28.26 -0.83
N ALA A 370 6.55 29.30 -0.20
CA ALA A 370 6.82 30.69 -0.59
C ALA A 370 8.30 31.06 -0.41
N HIS A 371 8.93 30.71 0.71
CA HIS A 371 10.38 30.92 0.88
C HIS A 371 11.24 30.05 -0.04
N ALA A 372 10.74 28.88 -0.47
CA ALA A 372 11.42 28.08 -1.47
C ALA A 372 11.43 28.77 -2.84
N ALA A 373 10.39 29.54 -3.21
CA ALA A 373 10.38 30.29 -4.47
C ALA A 373 11.58 31.24 -4.59
N ASP A 374 11.88 31.97 -3.51
CA ASP A 374 12.96 32.99 -3.45
C ASP A 374 14.38 32.43 -3.24
N LEU A 375 14.52 31.15 -2.88
CA LEU A 375 15.84 30.56 -2.58
C LEU A 375 16.70 30.45 -3.86
N PRO A 376 17.85 31.17 -3.95
CA PRO A 376 18.72 31.15 -5.12
C PRO A 376 19.24 29.74 -5.39
N THR A 377 19.54 29.44 -6.66
CA THR A 377 20.05 28.11 -7.02
C THR A 377 21.43 27.88 -6.41
N LEU A 378 21.81 26.60 -6.25
CA LEU A 378 23.14 26.26 -5.72
C LEU A 378 24.27 26.88 -6.58
N ASP A 379 24.09 26.93 -7.89
CA ASP A 379 25.02 27.58 -8.84
C ASP A 379 25.12 29.10 -8.60
N GLU A 380 24.01 29.78 -8.28
CA GLU A 380 23.97 31.21 -7.97
C GLU A 380 24.52 31.51 -6.58
N ALA A 381 24.27 30.64 -5.60
CA ALA A 381 24.87 30.73 -4.26
C ALA A 381 26.40 30.55 -4.33
N ILE A 382 26.89 29.60 -5.14
CA ILE A 382 28.32 29.39 -5.40
C ILE A 382 28.93 30.60 -6.13
N ARG A 383 28.28 31.11 -7.19
CA ARG A 383 28.73 32.35 -7.87
C ARG A 383 28.69 33.59 -6.97
N GLY A 384 27.76 33.66 -6.02
CA GLY A 384 27.67 34.72 -5.01
C GLY A 384 28.79 34.64 -3.97
N LEU A 385 29.29 33.44 -3.69
CA LEU A 385 30.48 33.21 -2.86
C LEU A 385 31.77 33.58 -3.61
N ASP A 386 31.91 33.21 -4.88
CA ASP A 386 33.08 33.56 -5.70
C ASP A 386 33.21 35.07 -5.96
N ASN A 387 32.10 35.78 -6.17
CA ASN A 387 32.10 37.23 -6.44
C ASN A 387 32.07 38.11 -5.17
N GLY A 388 32.17 37.54 -3.97
CA GLY A 388 32.34 38.29 -2.72
C GLY A 388 31.22 39.27 -2.35
N SER A 389 30.05 39.16 -2.98
CA SER A 389 28.97 40.17 -2.91
C SER A 389 27.72 39.63 -2.21
N VAL A 390 27.89 39.10 -1.00
CA VAL A 390 26.76 38.78 -0.11
C VAL A 390 26.22 40.07 0.54
N SER A 391 25.48 40.86 -0.23
CA SER A 391 24.62 41.91 0.35
C SER A 391 23.38 41.27 0.96
N ALA A 392 23.52 40.81 2.21
CA ALA A 392 22.36 40.53 3.05
C ALA A 392 21.51 41.81 3.20
N PRO A 393 20.17 41.75 3.11
CA PRO A 393 19.32 42.90 3.40
C PRO A 393 19.52 43.34 4.85
N ARG A 394 20.14 44.50 5.07
CA ARG A 394 20.27 45.09 6.41
C ARG A 394 18.90 45.61 6.86
N PRO A 395 18.34 45.15 7.99
CA PRO A 395 17.24 45.86 8.62
C PRO A 395 17.74 47.24 9.09
N GLN A 396 16.99 48.29 8.78
CA GLN A 396 17.31 49.64 9.25
C GLN A 396 17.04 49.75 10.76
N PRO A 397 17.99 50.23 11.58
CA PRO A 397 17.73 50.45 13.00
C PRO A 397 16.97 51.77 13.19
N SER A 398 15.72 51.68 13.62
CA SER A 398 14.98 52.84 14.14
C SER A 398 15.60 53.34 15.44
N ALA A 399 15.65 54.67 15.61
CA ALA A 399 16.44 55.31 16.65
C ALA A 399 15.92 55.08 18.07
N THR A 400 16.84 54.91 19.02
CA THR A 400 16.57 55.02 20.46
C THR A 400 16.69 56.48 20.94
N PRO A 401 15.86 56.89 21.90
CA PRO A 401 16.23 57.94 22.85
C PRO A 401 16.92 57.36 24.10
N ARG A 402 17.81 58.15 24.70
CA ARG A 402 18.65 57.81 25.87
C ARG A 402 18.02 58.30 27.21
N PRO A 403 18.61 58.05 28.40
CA PRO A 403 17.84 57.58 29.55
C PRO A 403 17.73 58.54 30.74
N ASN A 404 16.88 58.15 31.71
CA ASN A 404 16.82 58.58 33.10
C ASN A 404 16.31 57.36 33.91
N GLY A 405 16.72 57.05 35.14
CA GLY A 405 17.75 57.66 36.00
C GLY A 405 17.52 57.29 37.46
N GLY A 406 18.37 56.42 38.05
CA GLY A 406 18.57 56.31 39.50
C GLY A 406 17.80 55.25 40.30
N SER A 407 18.57 54.59 41.19
CA SER A 407 18.20 54.11 42.54
C SER A 407 17.97 52.61 42.77
N ALA A 408 19.00 51.95 43.31
CA ALA A 408 18.87 50.84 44.27
C ALA A 408 18.90 51.40 45.70
N PRO A 409 18.48 50.64 46.74
CA PRO A 409 19.49 49.92 47.52
C PRO A 409 19.07 48.50 48.00
N GLN A 410 19.92 47.90 48.84
CA GLN A 410 20.04 46.46 49.13
C GLN A 410 19.24 45.90 50.34
N ALA A 411 18.92 44.60 50.23
CA ALA A 411 19.16 43.49 51.19
C ALA A 411 18.34 43.28 52.50
N HIS A 412 18.28 41.96 52.84
CA HIS A 412 17.89 41.27 54.09
C HIS A 412 16.40 41.30 54.48
N GLY A 413 15.73 40.23 54.93
CA GLY A 413 16.14 38.86 55.29
C GLY A 413 15.13 38.21 56.25
N ALA A 414 14.93 36.89 56.09
CA ALA A 414 14.43 35.89 57.06
C ALA A 414 12.94 35.82 57.51
N ALA A 415 12.52 34.56 57.73
CA ALA A 415 11.41 34.05 58.58
C ALA A 415 9.94 34.33 58.15
N ASP A 416 8.95 33.45 58.39
CA ASP A 416 8.94 32.16 59.12
C ASP A 416 7.86 31.16 58.61
N ALA A 417 7.82 29.96 59.23
CA ALA A 417 6.91 28.78 59.16
C ALA A 417 5.47 28.93 58.56
N VAL A 418 4.74 27.89 58.11
CA VAL A 418 4.51 26.49 58.56
C VAL A 418 4.06 25.65 57.33
N GLY A 419 4.14 24.31 57.20
CA GLY A 419 4.70 23.21 58.02
C GLY A 419 3.86 21.90 57.91
N SER A 420 4.40 20.77 58.39
CA SER A 420 3.79 19.41 58.51
C SER A 420 3.53 18.59 57.22
N SER A 421 3.70 17.26 57.18
CA SER A 421 4.73 16.37 57.77
C SER A 421 4.66 15.02 57.02
N ALA A 422 5.80 14.37 56.79
CA ALA A 422 5.83 12.96 56.39
C ALA A 422 5.65 12.04 57.63
N LEU A 423 5.24 10.78 57.42
CA LEU A 423 5.70 9.64 58.23
C LEU A 423 5.43 8.28 57.55
N ALA A 424 6.50 7.50 57.39
CA ALA A 424 6.56 6.04 57.49
C ALA A 424 7.43 5.74 58.75
N PRO A 425 7.52 4.53 59.35
CA PRO A 425 7.63 3.22 58.67
C PRO A 425 7.11 1.99 59.47
N ALA A 426 7.62 0.80 59.09
CA ALA A 426 7.92 -0.39 59.93
C ALA A 426 6.99 -1.63 59.89
N ALA A 427 7.47 -2.62 59.13
CA ALA A 427 7.60 -4.07 59.40
C ALA A 427 6.84 -4.78 60.55
N GLY A 428 6.31 -5.96 60.24
CA GLY A 428 5.98 -7.03 61.20
C GLY A 428 5.16 -8.19 60.59
N GLY A 429 5.70 -9.42 60.60
CA GLY A 429 4.93 -10.64 60.31
C GLY A 429 4.09 -11.11 61.53
N PRO A 430 3.42 -12.28 61.51
CA PRO A 430 3.93 -13.54 60.93
C PRO A 430 2.91 -14.45 60.18
N ALA A 431 3.41 -15.63 59.82
CA ALA A 431 2.83 -16.73 59.05
C ALA A 431 1.42 -17.25 59.38
N THR A 432 0.79 -17.84 58.35
CA THR A 432 -0.09 -19.02 58.48
C THR A 432 0.18 -19.99 57.32
N ALA A 433 0.10 -21.30 57.58
CA ALA A 433 0.47 -22.37 56.65
C ALA A 433 -0.75 -23.11 56.06
N MET A 434 -0.47 -24.10 55.19
CA MET A 434 -1.35 -24.95 54.35
C MET A 434 -1.33 -24.55 52.87
N ARG A 435 -1.24 -25.46 51.89
CA ARG A 435 -1.22 -26.94 51.94
C ARG A 435 -0.41 -27.48 50.74
N ILE A 436 0.39 -28.52 50.94
CA ILE A 436 1.08 -29.24 49.86
C ILE A 436 0.07 -30.19 49.17
N VAL A 437 0.13 -30.27 47.84
CA VAL A 437 -0.51 -31.34 47.06
C VAL A 437 0.60 -32.05 46.29
N GLU A 438 0.80 -33.33 46.60
CA GLU A 438 1.72 -34.20 45.89
C GLU A 438 1.15 -34.59 44.52
N THR A 439 1.99 -34.57 43.48
CA THR A 439 1.74 -35.27 42.22
C THR A 439 2.62 -36.52 42.14
N PRO A 440 2.08 -37.68 41.71
CA PRO A 440 2.80 -38.95 41.77
C PRO A 440 3.90 -39.06 40.70
N PRO A 441 4.98 -39.84 40.97
CA PRO A 441 6.09 -40.00 40.03
C PRO A 441 5.75 -40.95 38.87
N ILE A 442 6.06 -40.53 37.64
CA ILE A 442 6.11 -41.41 36.47
C ILE A 442 7.52 -42.02 36.37
N GLN A 443 7.56 -43.30 35.99
CA GLN A 443 8.71 -44.18 36.14
C GLN A 443 9.88 -43.86 35.19
N VAL A 444 11.11 -44.06 35.69
CA VAL A 444 12.35 -43.99 34.90
C VAL A 444 12.55 -45.31 34.14
N SER A 445 12.58 -45.25 32.81
CA SER A 445 13.04 -46.35 31.96
C SER A 445 14.48 -46.10 31.49
N ALA A 446 15.33 -47.14 31.59
CA ALA A 446 16.74 -47.06 31.22
C ALA A 446 16.93 -47.05 29.68
N PRO A 447 18.00 -46.43 29.15
CA PRO A 447 18.19 -46.26 27.70
C PRO A 447 18.65 -47.54 27.00
N LYS A 448 18.23 -47.69 25.74
CA LYS A 448 18.79 -48.62 24.74
C LYS A 448 19.39 -47.81 23.56
N PRO A 449 20.25 -48.42 22.72
CA PRO A 449 21.42 -47.73 22.18
C PRO A 449 21.15 -46.73 21.05
N SER A 450 22.09 -45.79 20.94
CA SER A 450 22.17 -44.71 19.95
C SER A 450 21.75 -45.11 18.53
N GLU A 451 20.59 -44.63 18.11
CA GLU A 451 20.20 -44.55 16.70
C GLU A 451 20.89 -43.33 16.06
N ALA A 452 21.29 -43.42 14.79
CA ALA A 452 22.15 -42.40 14.17
C ALA A 452 21.45 -41.05 14.04
N ALA A 453 22.16 -39.96 14.37
CA ALA A 453 21.63 -38.61 14.25
C ALA A 453 21.28 -38.28 12.78
N PRO A 454 20.08 -37.73 12.49
CA PRO A 454 19.69 -37.38 11.13
C PRO A 454 20.59 -36.27 10.58
N GLN A 455 21.13 -36.47 9.38
CA GLN A 455 21.99 -35.48 8.72
C GLN A 455 21.13 -34.42 8.00
N PRO A 456 21.37 -33.11 8.22
CA PRO A 456 20.56 -32.05 7.63
C PRO A 456 20.79 -31.94 6.12
N SER A 457 19.75 -31.55 5.39
CA SER A 457 19.80 -31.34 3.93
C SER A 457 20.74 -30.19 3.51
N VAL A 458 21.07 -29.30 4.44
CA VAL A 458 22.10 -28.27 4.31
C VAL A 458 22.99 -28.33 5.56
N PRO A 459 24.32 -28.51 5.42
CA PRO A 459 25.22 -28.49 6.55
C PRO A 459 25.31 -27.07 7.13
N ILE A 460 25.15 -26.95 8.46
CA ILE A 460 25.35 -25.72 9.22
C ILE A 460 26.48 -26.00 10.20
N ASN A 461 27.65 -25.41 9.93
CA ASN A 461 28.87 -25.61 10.72
C ASN A 461 29.25 -24.35 11.52
N SER A 462 28.67 -23.20 11.17
CA SER A 462 28.99 -21.88 11.73
C SER A 462 27.75 -20.98 11.85
N LEU A 463 27.85 -19.92 12.66
CA LEU A 463 26.80 -18.90 12.76
C LEU A 463 26.69 -18.08 11.46
N GLN A 464 27.79 -17.99 10.69
CA GLN A 464 27.85 -17.39 9.37
C GLN A 464 26.95 -18.15 8.37
N ASP A 465 26.86 -19.48 8.46
CA ASP A 465 25.96 -20.27 7.60
C ASP A 465 24.48 -19.94 7.87
N ILE A 466 24.12 -19.68 9.13
CA ILE A 466 22.76 -19.26 9.51
C ILE A 466 22.46 -17.86 8.95
N VAL A 467 23.43 -16.96 8.97
CA VAL A 467 23.32 -15.62 8.35
C VAL A 467 23.23 -15.71 6.82
N ALA A 468 23.99 -16.60 6.19
CA ALA A 468 23.93 -16.84 4.73
C ALA A 468 22.60 -17.48 4.30
N LEU A 469 22.03 -18.36 5.11
CA LEU A 469 20.66 -18.87 4.91
C LEU A 469 19.63 -17.75 5.05
N ALA A 470 19.74 -16.88 6.05
CA ALA A 470 18.86 -15.72 6.20
C ALA A 470 18.90 -14.80 4.95
N ASP A 471 20.08 -14.55 4.38
CA ASP A 471 20.22 -13.84 3.10
C ASP A 471 19.56 -14.59 1.93
N LYS A 472 19.80 -15.91 1.81
CA LYS A 472 19.21 -16.75 0.75
C LYS A 472 17.67 -16.74 0.77
N TYR A 473 17.07 -16.72 1.96
CA TYR A 473 15.62 -16.63 2.16
C TYR A 473 15.09 -15.19 2.30
N ARG A 474 15.95 -14.18 2.11
CA ARG A 474 15.63 -12.72 2.16
C ARG A 474 15.04 -12.23 3.49
N ASP A 475 15.35 -12.88 4.60
CA ASP A 475 14.89 -12.45 5.93
C ASP A 475 15.88 -11.48 6.58
N MET A 476 15.74 -10.20 6.24
CA MET A 476 16.62 -9.14 6.72
C MET A 476 16.44 -8.86 8.23
N GLN A 477 15.25 -9.06 8.78
CA GLN A 477 15.00 -8.81 10.21
C GLN A 477 15.64 -9.91 11.07
N PHE A 478 15.43 -11.18 10.71
CA PHE A 478 16.09 -12.30 11.36
C PHE A 478 17.62 -12.21 11.25
N LYS A 479 18.15 -11.83 10.08
CA LYS A 479 19.59 -11.60 9.88
C LYS A 479 20.18 -10.57 10.84
N ILE A 480 19.50 -9.44 11.04
CA ILE A 480 19.96 -8.38 11.97
C ILE A 480 19.95 -8.89 13.41
N LEU A 481 18.89 -9.58 13.83
CA LEU A 481 18.78 -10.17 15.16
C LEU A 481 19.87 -11.22 15.42
N VAL A 482 20.14 -12.11 14.47
CA VAL A 482 21.20 -13.12 14.60
C VAL A 482 22.59 -12.47 14.62
N LYS A 483 22.84 -11.43 13.83
CA LYS A 483 24.14 -10.72 13.85
C LYS A 483 24.42 -9.95 15.14
N ASN A 484 23.39 -9.34 15.74
CA ASN A 484 23.54 -8.40 16.85
C ASN A 484 23.28 -9.03 18.23
N CYS A 485 22.46 -10.08 18.31
CA CYS A 485 21.95 -10.61 19.60
C CYS A 485 22.43 -12.03 19.93
N VAL A 486 23.14 -12.72 19.02
CA VAL A 486 23.54 -14.12 19.20
C VAL A 486 25.06 -14.24 19.32
N ARG A 487 25.50 -14.89 20.41
CA ARG A 487 26.89 -15.28 20.67
C ARG A 487 27.00 -16.81 20.52
N PRO A 488 27.80 -17.35 19.59
CA PRO A 488 27.88 -18.80 19.38
C PRO A 488 28.60 -19.46 20.56
N ALA A 489 28.03 -20.54 21.11
CA ALA A 489 28.68 -21.37 22.12
C ALA A 489 29.09 -22.75 21.57
N SER A 490 28.15 -23.44 20.90
CA SER A 490 28.40 -24.74 20.26
C SER A 490 27.36 -25.03 19.18
N ILE A 491 27.77 -25.65 18.07
CA ILE A 491 26.89 -26.01 16.95
C ILE A 491 27.13 -27.48 16.61
N ALA A 492 26.09 -28.30 16.66
CA ALA A 492 26.08 -29.68 16.19
C ALA A 492 24.76 -29.96 15.43
N PRO A 493 24.72 -30.90 14.48
CA PRO A 493 23.49 -31.22 13.75
C PRO A 493 22.29 -31.49 14.69
N GLY A 494 21.27 -30.63 14.63
CA GLY A 494 20.08 -30.71 15.48
C GLY A 494 20.21 -30.14 16.91
N ARG A 495 21.38 -29.62 17.32
CA ARG A 495 21.58 -28.96 18.63
C ARG A 495 22.41 -27.68 18.47
N LEU A 496 21.83 -26.55 18.87
CA LEU A 496 22.47 -25.24 18.82
C LEU A 496 22.52 -24.65 20.24
N GLU A 497 23.72 -24.33 20.71
CA GLU A 497 23.93 -23.62 21.99
C GLU A 497 24.40 -22.20 21.72
N ILE A 498 23.66 -21.24 22.27
CA ILE A 498 23.87 -19.81 22.07
C ILE A 498 23.87 -19.06 23.39
N GLY A 499 24.68 -18.01 23.47
CA GLY A 499 24.48 -16.91 24.41
C GLY A 499 23.64 -15.82 23.73
N LEU A 500 22.86 -15.11 24.53
CA LEU A 500 22.12 -13.93 24.09
C LEU A 500 22.71 -12.67 24.73
N THR A 501 22.56 -11.53 24.07
CA THR A 501 22.80 -10.21 24.68
C THR A 501 21.59 -9.79 25.52
N ASP A 502 21.78 -8.84 26.45
CA ASP A 502 20.70 -8.38 27.35
C ASP A 502 19.51 -7.73 26.61
N ASP A 503 19.77 -7.15 25.43
CA ASP A 503 18.76 -6.55 24.54
C ASP A 503 18.04 -7.56 23.62
N ALA A 504 18.33 -8.86 23.73
CA ALA A 504 17.78 -9.88 22.84
C ALA A 504 16.27 -10.15 23.10
N PRO A 505 15.42 -10.24 22.05
CA PRO A 505 14.03 -10.66 22.19
C PRO A 505 13.91 -12.07 22.82
N LYS A 506 12.99 -12.24 23.76
CA LYS A 506 12.76 -13.54 24.45
C LYS A 506 12.26 -14.65 23.52
N SER A 507 11.75 -14.32 22.34
CA SER A 507 11.37 -15.29 21.30
C SER A 507 12.54 -15.78 20.44
N LEU A 508 13.68 -15.08 20.43
CA LEU A 508 14.76 -15.33 19.48
C LEU A 508 15.24 -16.80 19.45
N PRO A 509 15.36 -17.55 20.58
CA PRO A 509 15.68 -18.97 20.55
C PRO A 509 14.62 -19.86 19.86
N SER A 510 13.33 -19.58 20.06
CA SER A 510 12.25 -20.31 19.38
C SER A 510 12.18 -19.95 17.90
N ASP A 511 12.41 -18.69 17.57
CA ASP A 511 12.41 -18.19 16.20
C ASP A 511 13.56 -18.86 15.42
N ILE A 512 14.78 -18.87 15.98
CA ILE A 512 15.92 -19.61 15.40
C ILE A 512 15.60 -21.09 15.22
N ALA A 513 15.01 -21.77 16.21
CA ALA A 513 14.64 -23.18 16.08
C ALA A 513 13.64 -23.44 14.93
N GLN A 514 12.70 -22.53 14.72
CA GLN A 514 11.66 -22.63 13.68
C GLN A 514 12.20 -22.30 12.28
N HIS A 515 13.05 -21.28 12.15
CA HIS A 515 13.76 -20.98 10.89
C HIS A 515 14.70 -22.13 10.48
N LEU A 516 15.47 -22.69 11.42
CA LEU A 516 16.35 -23.82 11.14
C LEU A 516 15.59 -25.10 10.76
N LEU A 517 14.41 -25.36 11.36
CA LEU A 517 13.51 -26.43 10.93
C LEU A 517 13.05 -26.25 9.49
N ASN A 518 12.62 -25.03 9.14
CA ASN A 518 12.16 -24.71 7.78
C ASN A 518 13.27 -24.79 6.72
N TRP A 519 14.52 -24.49 7.09
CA TRP A 519 15.65 -24.44 6.14
C TRP A 519 16.45 -25.73 6.02
N THR A 520 16.56 -26.53 7.09
CA THR A 520 17.35 -27.79 7.10
C THR A 520 16.50 -29.06 7.08
N GLY A 521 15.18 -28.94 7.27
CA GLY A 521 14.25 -30.07 7.35
C GLY A 521 14.35 -30.89 8.64
N ILE A 522 15.19 -30.48 9.61
CA ILE A 522 15.40 -31.17 10.89
C ILE A 522 15.02 -30.26 12.06
N ARG A 523 14.44 -30.83 13.11
CA ARG A 523 14.14 -30.07 14.33
C ARG A 523 15.43 -29.79 15.11
N TRP A 524 15.79 -28.51 15.23
CA TRP A 524 16.91 -28.07 16.07
C TRP A 524 16.44 -27.79 17.49
N VAL A 525 17.20 -28.27 18.48
CA VAL A 525 17.07 -27.89 19.89
C VAL A 525 18.01 -26.72 20.15
N VAL A 526 17.44 -25.54 20.40
CA VAL A 526 18.19 -24.31 20.70
C VAL A 526 18.22 -24.10 22.22
N THR A 527 19.40 -24.10 22.81
CA THR A 527 19.61 -23.92 24.26
C THR A 527 20.33 -22.59 24.51
N VAL A 528 19.81 -21.79 25.44
CA VAL A 528 20.46 -20.55 25.88
C VAL A 528 21.38 -20.82 27.08
N ALA A 529 22.68 -20.64 26.89
CA ALA A 529 23.68 -20.71 27.96
C ALA A 529 23.89 -19.32 28.59
N ARG A 530 24.06 -19.26 29.93
CA ARG A 530 24.06 -18.00 30.68
C ARG A 530 25.39 -17.27 30.76
N ASP A 531 26.50 -17.93 30.43
CA ASP A 531 27.86 -17.37 30.51
C ASP A 531 28.69 -17.74 29.27
N VAL A 532 28.30 -17.21 28.10
CA VAL A 532 29.00 -17.46 26.82
C VAL A 532 29.98 -16.34 26.52
N ALA A 533 31.28 -16.63 26.65
CA ALA A 533 32.38 -15.69 26.43
C ALA A 533 32.69 -15.39 24.94
N GLY A 534 31.75 -15.62 24.03
CA GLY A 534 31.89 -15.34 22.60
C GLY A 534 31.44 -13.92 22.25
N GLN A 535 32.09 -13.29 21.27
CA GLN A 535 31.59 -12.07 20.64
C GLN A 535 30.42 -12.39 19.68
N THR A 536 29.55 -11.42 19.44
CA THR A 536 28.57 -11.41 18.34
C THR A 536 29.27 -11.14 17.01
N ILE A 537 28.61 -11.46 15.89
CA ILE A 537 29.15 -11.16 14.56
C ILE A 537 29.28 -9.65 14.34
N ALA A 538 28.37 -8.84 14.89
CA ALA A 538 28.44 -7.39 14.82
C ALA A 538 29.63 -6.80 15.60
N GLU A 539 29.91 -7.29 16.82
CA GLU A 539 31.08 -6.90 17.62
C GLU A 539 32.39 -7.23 16.87
N ALA A 540 32.51 -8.45 16.32
CA ALA A 540 33.70 -8.88 15.56
C ALA A 540 33.88 -8.15 14.21
N GLU A 541 32.79 -7.75 13.54
CA GLU A 541 32.84 -6.91 12.33
C GLU A 541 33.20 -5.44 12.65
N ALA A 542 32.82 -4.95 13.84
CA ALA A 542 33.21 -3.62 14.31
C ALA A 542 34.70 -3.56 14.70
N GLU A 543 35.19 -4.51 15.50
CA GLU A 543 36.60 -4.59 15.90
C GLU A 543 37.53 -4.72 14.67
N ARG A 544 37.15 -5.53 13.68
CA ARG A 544 37.89 -5.60 12.40
C ARG A 544 37.90 -4.27 11.65
N ARG A 545 36.79 -3.52 11.64
CA ARG A 545 36.71 -2.21 10.97
C ARG A 545 37.59 -1.18 11.68
N ASP A 546 37.55 -1.13 13.00
CA ASP A 546 38.35 -0.18 13.79
C ASP A 546 39.85 -0.48 13.69
N ASN A 547 40.24 -1.76 13.64
CA ASN A 547 41.63 -2.14 13.33
C ASN A 547 42.04 -1.68 11.92
N LEU A 548 41.23 -1.93 10.89
CA LEU A 548 41.52 -1.46 9.52
C LEU A 548 41.59 0.07 9.41
N VAL A 549 40.77 0.81 10.15
CA VAL A 549 40.83 2.29 10.21
C VAL A 549 42.05 2.76 10.98
N THR A 550 42.52 2.00 11.97
CA THR A 550 43.74 2.30 12.74
C THR A 550 44.99 2.05 11.90
N ASP A 551 45.07 0.90 11.22
CA ASP A 551 46.14 0.57 10.28
C ASP A 551 46.20 1.58 9.13
N ALA A 552 45.05 1.93 8.54
CA ALA A 552 44.97 2.95 7.50
C ALA A 552 45.36 4.36 7.99
N ARG A 553 45.29 4.68 9.29
CA ARG A 553 45.82 5.93 9.86
C ARG A 553 47.32 5.88 10.15
N ALA A 554 47.87 4.68 10.34
CA ALA A 554 49.30 4.47 10.54
C ALA A 554 50.09 4.47 9.22
N ASP A 555 49.40 4.32 8.08
CA ASP A 555 50.01 4.44 6.75
C ASP A 555 50.60 5.85 6.51
N PRO A 556 51.87 5.96 6.05
CA PRO A 556 52.55 7.24 5.87
C PRO A 556 51.82 8.23 4.93
N ASP A 557 51.20 7.73 3.86
CA ASP A 557 50.58 8.58 2.84
C ASP A 557 49.22 9.11 3.34
N VAL A 558 48.45 8.26 4.01
CA VAL A 558 47.17 8.66 4.62
C VAL A 558 47.40 9.63 5.78
N ALA A 559 48.44 9.41 6.60
CA ALA A 559 48.82 10.34 7.66
C ALA A 559 49.22 11.72 7.11
N ALA A 560 49.95 11.78 5.99
CA ALA A 560 50.29 13.03 5.31
C ALA A 560 49.05 13.77 4.78
N ILE A 561 48.08 13.05 4.21
CA ILE A 561 46.81 13.63 3.72
C ILE A 561 45.98 14.18 4.90
N LEU A 562 45.86 13.44 6.00
CA LEU A 562 45.12 13.89 7.20
C LEU A 562 45.78 15.11 7.87
N ALA A 563 47.11 15.23 7.80
CA ALA A 563 47.83 16.42 8.28
C ALA A 563 47.65 17.64 7.36
N ALA A 564 47.52 17.44 6.05
CA ALA A 564 47.30 18.51 5.07
C ALA A 564 45.88 19.10 5.11
N PHE A 565 44.87 18.32 5.54
CA PHE A 565 43.46 18.73 5.55
C PHE A 565 42.81 18.57 6.94
N PRO A 566 42.92 19.59 7.82
CA PRO A 566 42.32 19.58 9.15
C PRO A 566 40.79 19.49 9.07
N GLY A 567 40.24 18.29 9.34
CA GLY A 567 38.81 17.99 9.24
C GLY A 567 38.47 16.78 8.36
N ALA A 568 39.43 16.26 7.59
CA ALA A 568 39.27 15.01 6.84
C ALA A 568 39.00 13.82 7.77
N LYS A 569 38.14 12.90 7.34
CA LYS A 569 37.78 11.67 8.06
C LYS A 569 37.81 10.49 7.10
N ILE A 570 38.38 9.37 7.54
CA ILE A 570 38.28 8.09 6.84
C ILE A 570 36.84 7.58 7.01
N ILE A 571 36.13 7.40 5.89
CA ILE A 571 34.73 6.96 5.86
C ILE A 571 34.56 5.45 5.61
N ASP A 572 35.51 4.84 4.90
CA ASP A 572 35.52 3.43 4.52
C ASP A 572 36.99 3.03 4.23
N VAL A 573 37.36 1.77 4.49
CA VAL A 573 38.69 1.21 4.20
C VAL A 573 38.49 -0.12 3.48
N ARG A 574 38.92 -0.18 2.22
CA ARG A 574 38.80 -1.38 1.38
C ARG A 574 40.18 -1.91 1.07
N ILE A 575 40.45 -3.14 1.51
CA ILE A 575 41.61 -3.90 1.03
C ILE A 575 41.30 -4.31 -0.41
N ALA A 576 42.15 -3.89 -1.34
CA ALA A 576 42.14 -4.44 -2.69
C ALA A 576 42.64 -5.89 -2.61
N VAL A 577 41.72 -6.85 -2.77
CA VAL A 577 42.11 -8.24 -3.05
C VAL A 577 42.67 -8.25 -4.47
N PRO A 578 43.92 -8.70 -4.70
CA PRO A 578 44.43 -8.82 -6.06
C PRO A 578 43.61 -9.87 -6.81
N ASP A 579 43.10 -9.51 -7.99
CA ASP A 579 42.32 -10.42 -8.83
C ASP A 579 43.12 -11.69 -9.11
N LYS A 580 42.53 -12.82 -8.73
CA LYS A 580 42.95 -14.12 -9.27
C LYS A 580 42.40 -14.22 -10.68
N SER A 581 43.23 -13.81 -11.63
CA SER A 581 43.38 -14.39 -12.97
C SER A 581 42.11 -14.99 -13.59
N GLU A 582 41.52 -14.25 -14.52
CA GLU A 582 40.88 -14.81 -15.70
C GLU A 582 41.85 -15.82 -16.34
N ASP A 583 41.55 -17.12 -16.24
CA ASP A 583 42.06 -18.23 -17.09
C ASP A 583 41.51 -19.57 -16.55
N GLU A 584 40.22 -19.82 -16.74
CA GLU A 584 39.66 -21.18 -16.77
C GLU A 584 38.33 -21.14 -17.56
N ASP A 585 38.44 -21.23 -18.89
CA ASP A 585 37.31 -21.42 -19.80
C ASP A 585 36.62 -22.76 -19.48
N ILE A 586 35.50 -22.71 -18.75
CA ILE A 586 34.59 -23.85 -18.62
C ILE A 586 33.61 -23.78 -19.78
N ASP A 587 33.95 -24.56 -20.81
CA ASP A 587 33.19 -24.75 -22.05
C ASP A 587 31.72 -25.12 -21.76
N LEU A 588 30.80 -24.33 -22.32
CA LEU A 588 29.35 -24.41 -22.09
C LEU A 588 28.59 -25.02 -23.28
N ASP A 589 29.20 -25.96 -24.01
CA ASP A 589 28.52 -26.77 -25.04
C ASP A 589 28.86 -28.28 -24.93
N ALA A 590 28.27 -28.94 -23.92
CA ALA A 590 28.30 -30.40 -23.79
C ALA A 590 26.99 -30.96 -23.20
N VAL A 591 25.86 -30.72 -23.87
CA VAL A 591 24.62 -31.46 -23.60
C VAL A 591 24.76 -32.87 -24.15
N ALA A 592 25.08 -33.82 -23.27
CA ALA A 592 25.21 -35.23 -23.64
C ALA A 592 23.89 -35.82 -24.15
N GLU A 593 23.97 -36.58 -25.24
CA GLU A 593 22.82 -37.17 -25.94
C GLU A 593 22.07 -38.18 -25.06
N VAL A 594 20.75 -38.25 -25.27
CA VAL A 594 19.89 -39.29 -24.69
C VAL A 594 20.13 -40.60 -25.45
N PRO A 595 20.50 -41.72 -24.80
CA PRO A 595 20.58 -43.01 -25.47
C PRO A 595 19.18 -43.55 -25.77
N ASP A 596 18.89 -43.71 -27.06
CA ASP A 596 17.68 -44.36 -27.57
C ASP A 596 17.80 -45.88 -27.36
N VAL A 597 16.93 -46.47 -26.53
CA VAL A 597 16.89 -47.93 -26.30
C VAL A 597 15.43 -48.40 -26.23
N LEU A 598 14.97 -48.96 -27.36
CA LEU A 598 13.80 -49.83 -27.44
C LEU A 598 14.00 -51.10 -26.62
N PRO A 599 12.89 -51.75 -26.24
CA PRO A 599 12.80 -53.20 -26.44
C PRO A 599 11.57 -53.56 -27.28
N GLU A 600 11.79 -54.35 -28.33
CA GLU A 600 10.75 -55.18 -28.96
C GLU A 600 10.51 -56.45 -28.12
N ASP A 601 9.24 -56.89 -28.10
CA ASP A 601 8.69 -58.23 -27.91
C ASP A 601 9.36 -59.26 -26.95
N ASP A 602 8.62 -59.59 -25.86
CA ASP A 602 8.02 -60.93 -25.63
C ASP A 602 6.83 -60.83 -24.64
#